data_AF-A0A3S4S137-F1
#
_entry.id   AF-A0A3S4S137-F1
#
_cell.length_a   1.000
_cell.length_b   1.000
_cell.length_c   1.000
_cell.angle_alpha   90.00
_cell.angle_beta   90.00
_cell.angle_gamma   90.00
#
_symmetry.space_group_name_H-M   'P 1'
#
loop_
_entity.id
_entity.type
_entity.pdbx_description
1 polymer ?
#
loop_
_entity_poly.entity_id
_entity_poly.type
_entity_poly.pdbx_seq_one_letter_code
_entity_poly.pdbx_strand_id
1 'polypeptide(L)'
;MITSSAAGFTSVSTEFGTMSHGAAGYTAAKHGVIGVMRHFARSLAEKNIRVNSVHPGGVATPMVLNQAMADWAGEHPSFSTAQQPLLQLPMMEPDDVSAAMIYLCGPGGRYVTGVALPLDAGQTLK
;
A
#
# COMPACT_ATOMS: atom_id res chain seq x y z
N MET A 1 0.00 -6.83 12.86
CA MET A 1 0.30 -6.34 11.50
C MET A 1 -0.99 -5.90 10.84
N ILE A 2 -1.00 -4.77 10.12
CA ILE A 2 -2.20 -4.26 9.43
C ILE A 2 -1.87 -4.03 7.96
N THR A 3 -2.72 -4.49 7.04
CA THR A 3 -2.51 -4.26 5.60
C THR A 3 -3.23 -2.99 5.15
N SER A 4 -2.52 -2.14 4.42
CA SER A 4 -3.02 -0.87 3.86
C SER A 4 -2.86 -0.86 2.33
N SER A 5 -2.28 0.19 1.75
CA SER A 5 -1.94 0.38 0.34
C SER A 5 -0.95 1.56 0.25
N ALA A 6 -0.19 1.64 -0.84
CA ALA A 6 0.60 2.81 -1.25
C ALA A 6 -0.21 4.12 -1.22
N ALA A 7 -1.53 4.03 -1.38
CA ALA A 7 -2.47 5.15 -1.21
C ALA A 7 -2.49 5.76 0.21
N GLY A 8 -1.83 5.12 1.18
CA GLY A 8 -1.60 5.68 2.51
C GLY A 8 -0.47 6.71 2.57
N PHE A 9 0.31 6.88 1.50
CA PHE A 9 1.39 7.86 1.39
C PHE A 9 1.16 8.89 0.29
N THR A 10 0.57 8.47 -0.83
CA THR A 10 0.29 9.34 -1.98
C THR A 10 -1.13 9.12 -2.49
N SER A 11 -1.64 10.05 -3.29
CA SER A 11 -2.95 9.90 -3.95
C SER A 11 -2.86 8.87 -5.07
N VAL A 12 -3.91 8.04 -5.24
CA VAL A 12 -4.02 7.17 -6.42
C VAL A 12 -4.36 7.94 -7.70
N SER A 13 -4.98 9.12 -7.57
CA SER A 13 -5.27 10.03 -8.67
C SER A 13 -4.18 11.10 -8.74
N THR A 14 -3.45 11.17 -9.86
CA THR A 14 -2.32 12.10 -10.04
C THR A 14 -2.66 13.31 -10.91
N GLU A 15 -3.82 13.30 -11.56
CA GLU A 15 -4.30 14.40 -12.40
C GLU A 15 -5.82 14.55 -12.33
N PHE A 16 -6.34 15.71 -12.75
CA PHE A 16 -7.76 16.06 -12.65
C PHE A 16 -8.68 15.04 -13.33
N GLY A 17 -8.31 14.52 -14.51
CA GLY A 17 -9.10 13.54 -15.25
C GLY A 17 -9.27 12.19 -14.53
N THR A 18 -8.37 11.86 -13.60
CA THR A 18 -8.39 10.60 -12.84
C THR A 18 -9.01 10.74 -11.45
N MET A 19 -9.49 11.94 -11.09
CA MET A 19 -10.08 12.19 -9.77
C MET A 19 -11.44 11.51 -9.64
N SER A 20 -11.69 10.87 -8.50
CA SER A 20 -13.02 10.36 -8.16
C SER A 20 -13.29 10.41 -6.66
N HIS A 21 -14.56 10.48 -6.28
CA HIS A 21 -14.95 10.40 -4.86
C HIS A 21 -14.49 9.08 -4.21
N GLY A 22 -14.49 7.99 -4.98
CA GLY A 22 -13.96 6.69 -4.54
C GLY A 22 -12.46 6.75 -4.24
N ALA A 23 -11.67 7.37 -5.12
CA ALA A 23 -10.24 7.56 -4.92
C ALA A 23 -9.92 8.45 -3.71
N ALA A 24 -10.70 9.52 -3.50
CA ALA A 24 -10.56 10.39 -2.34
C ALA A 24 -10.85 9.64 -1.02
N GLY A 25 -11.98 8.91 -0.97
CA GLY A 25 -12.34 8.09 0.19
C GLY A 25 -11.31 6.98 0.46
N TYR A 26 -10.81 6.33 -0.59
CA TYR A 26 -9.76 5.31 -0.48
C TYR A 26 -8.46 5.89 0.08
N THR A 27 -7.99 7.01 -0.46
CA THR A 27 -6.77 7.70 0.00
C THR A 27 -6.89 8.11 1.47
N ALA A 28 -8.02 8.73 1.86
CA ALA A 28 -8.28 9.11 3.24
C ALA A 28 -8.29 7.90 4.17
N ALA A 29 -8.98 6.82 3.80
CA ALA A 29 -9.04 5.60 4.59
C ALA A 29 -7.65 4.97 4.78
N LYS A 30 -6.82 4.91 3.72
CA LYS A 30 -5.49 4.29 3.76
C LYS A 30 -4.46 5.12 4.52
N HIS A 31 -4.57 6.45 4.51
CA HIS A 31 -3.84 7.33 5.44
C HIS A 31 -4.29 7.11 6.89
N GLY A 32 -5.60 6.93 7.11
CA GLY A 32 -6.17 6.61 8.43
C GLY A 32 -5.57 5.34 9.04
N VAL A 33 -5.29 4.31 8.23
CA VAL A 33 -4.61 3.08 8.70
C VAL A 33 -3.24 3.36 9.32
N ILE A 34 -2.47 4.34 8.82
CA ILE A 34 -1.19 4.74 9.42
C ILE A 34 -1.42 5.32 10.82
N GLY A 35 -2.44 6.16 10.97
CA GLY A 35 -2.83 6.72 12.27
C GLY A 35 -3.24 5.64 13.27
N VAL A 36 -4.09 4.70 12.85
CA VAL A 36 -4.52 3.55 13.64
C VAL A 36 -3.33 2.68 14.06
N MET A 37 -2.43 2.39 13.12
CA MET A 37 -1.21 1.63 13.39
C MET A 37 -0.36 2.32 14.46
N ARG A 38 -0.09 3.63 14.32
CA ARG A 38 0.70 4.41 15.29
C ARG A 38 0.06 4.45 16.67
N HIS A 39 -1.27 4.58 16.72
CA HIS A 39 -2.01 4.52 17.98
C HIS A 39 -1.77 3.19 18.70
N PHE A 40 -2.00 2.06 18.03
CA PHE A 40 -1.81 0.75 18.65
C PHE A 40 -0.35 0.41 18.93
N ALA A 41 0.59 0.84 18.07
CA ALA A 41 2.03 0.64 18.30
C ALA A 41 2.48 1.27 19.63
N ARG A 42 1.92 2.44 19.99
CA ARG A 42 2.18 3.09 21.28
C ARG A 42 1.38 2.44 22.41
N SER A 43 0.08 2.26 22.24
CA SER A 43 -0.83 1.79 23.30
C SER A 43 -0.54 0.35 23.75
N LEU A 44 0.00 -0.50 22.87
CA LEU A 44 0.30 -1.90 23.17
C LEU A 44 1.77 -2.16 23.53
N ALA A 45 2.61 -1.11 23.57
CA ALA A 45 4.04 -1.24 23.85
C ALA A 45 4.31 -1.84 25.24
N GLU A 46 3.52 -1.48 26.25
CA GLU A 46 3.62 -2.04 27.61
C GLU A 46 3.35 -3.56 27.66
N LYS A 47 2.70 -4.11 26.65
CA LYS A 47 2.45 -5.55 26.50
C LYS A 47 3.47 -6.24 25.60
N ASN A 48 4.52 -5.53 25.18
CA ASN A 48 5.52 -6.02 24.23
C ASN A 48 4.91 -6.47 22.87
N ILE A 49 3.80 -5.84 22.46
CA ILE A 49 3.16 -6.12 21.17
C ILE A 49 3.62 -5.08 20.14
N ARG A 50 4.15 -5.58 19.02
CA ARG A 50 4.59 -4.76 17.88
C ARG A 50 3.43 -4.54 16.92
N VAL A 51 3.31 -3.32 16.41
CA VAL A 51 2.28 -2.99 15.41
C VAL A 51 2.94 -2.20 14.29
N ASN A 52 2.80 -2.71 13.07
CA ASN A 52 3.28 -2.07 11.85
C ASN A 52 2.20 -2.21 10.77
N SER A 53 2.27 -1.36 9.74
CA SER A 53 1.43 -1.42 8.56
C SER A 53 2.24 -1.70 7.31
N VAL A 54 1.70 -2.51 6.41
CA VAL A 54 2.28 -2.79 5.09
C VAL A 54 1.47 -2.06 4.03
N HIS A 55 2.13 -1.40 3.09
CA HIS A 55 1.52 -0.54 2.08
C HIS A 55 1.89 -1.00 0.67
N PRO A 56 1.18 -2.01 0.13
CA PRO A 56 1.47 -2.52 -1.20
C PRO A 56 1.14 -1.51 -2.31
N GLY A 57 1.92 -1.55 -3.40
CA GLY A 57 1.54 -0.99 -4.70
C GLY A 57 0.46 -1.84 -5.40
N GLY A 58 0.47 -1.87 -6.73
CA GLY A 58 -0.41 -2.74 -7.51
C GLY A 58 -0.07 -4.23 -7.33
N VAL A 59 -1.03 -5.02 -6.84
CA VAL A 59 -0.88 -6.47 -6.59
C VAL A 59 -1.81 -7.27 -7.52
N ALA A 60 -1.30 -8.38 -8.07
CA ALA A 60 -1.99 -9.34 -8.93
C ALA A 60 -3.15 -10.05 -8.21
N THR A 61 -4.23 -9.32 -7.96
CA THR A 61 -5.45 -9.79 -7.29
C THR A 61 -6.66 -9.43 -8.15
N PRO A 62 -7.84 -10.03 -7.91
CA PRO A 62 -9.06 -9.65 -8.64
C PRO A 62 -9.43 -8.16 -8.56
N MET A 63 -8.91 -7.41 -7.57
CA MET A 63 -9.07 -5.95 -7.47
C MET A 63 -8.39 -5.21 -8.63
N VAL A 64 -7.23 -5.69 -9.08
CA VAL A 64 -6.44 -5.09 -10.17
C VAL A 64 -6.68 -5.83 -11.48
N LEU A 65 -6.74 -7.16 -11.43
CA LEU A 65 -6.91 -8.05 -12.57
C LEU A 65 -8.39 -8.25 -12.89
N ASN A 66 -9.03 -7.21 -13.41
CA ASN A 66 -10.40 -7.27 -13.91
C ASN A 66 -10.59 -6.35 -15.11
N GLN A 67 -11.64 -6.62 -15.89
CA GLN A 67 -11.92 -5.90 -17.15
C GLN A 67 -12.13 -4.40 -16.93
N ALA A 68 -12.86 -4.02 -15.87
CA ALA A 68 -13.14 -2.60 -15.59
C ALA A 68 -11.85 -1.80 -15.32
N MET A 69 -10.89 -2.37 -14.59
CA MET A 69 -9.59 -1.74 -14.38
C MET A 69 -8.77 -1.67 -15.67
N ALA A 70 -8.82 -2.71 -16.51
CA ALA A 70 -8.13 -2.72 -17.80
C ALA A 70 -8.68 -1.66 -18.76
N ASP A 71 -10.00 -1.54 -18.87
CA ASP A 71 -10.68 -0.53 -19.68
C ASP A 71 -10.34 0.88 -19.18
N TRP A 72 -10.45 1.10 -17.87
CA TRP A 72 -10.11 2.38 -17.24
C TRP A 72 -8.65 2.78 -17.49
N ALA A 73 -7.71 1.84 -17.35
CA ALA A 73 -6.30 2.06 -17.59
C ALA A 73 -5.98 2.36 -19.06
N GLY A 74 -6.76 1.81 -20.00
CA GLY A 74 -6.68 2.12 -21.43
C GLY A 74 -7.18 3.52 -21.77
N GLU A 75 -8.23 3.99 -21.09
CA GLU A 75 -8.75 5.36 -21.22
C GLU A 75 -7.85 6.41 -20.55
N HIS A 76 -7.07 6.01 -19.53
CA HIS A 76 -6.21 6.91 -18.75
C HIS A 76 -4.74 6.45 -18.73
N PRO A 77 -3.97 6.61 -19.83
CA PRO A 77 -2.57 6.18 -19.90
C PRO A 77 -1.64 6.85 -18.85
N SER A 78 -1.97 8.07 -18.46
CA SER A 78 -1.30 8.84 -17.39
C SER A 78 -1.40 8.14 -16.03
N PHE A 79 -2.56 7.56 -15.71
CA PHE A 79 -2.77 6.76 -14.50
C PHE A 79 -1.83 5.55 -14.50
N SER A 80 -1.84 4.78 -15.59
CA SER A 80 -0.98 3.60 -15.75
C SER A 80 0.50 3.96 -15.55
N THR A 81 0.95 5.09 -16.11
CA THR A 81 2.33 5.58 -15.98
C THR A 81 2.67 5.98 -14.54
N ALA A 82 1.74 6.64 -13.84
CA ALA A 82 1.91 7.04 -12.44
C ALA A 82 1.93 5.84 -11.47
N GLN A 83 1.24 4.75 -11.81
CA GLN A 83 1.25 3.52 -11.01
C GLN A 83 2.48 2.63 -11.27
N GLN A 84 3.30 2.93 -12.28
CA GLN A 84 4.54 2.18 -12.51
C GLN A 84 5.54 2.42 -11.36
N PRO A 85 6.16 1.39 -10.80
CA PRO A 85 7.22 1.54 -9.81
C PRO A 85 8.51 2.14 -10.39
N LEU A 86 9.47 2.46 -9.51
CA LEU A 86 10.82 2.86 -9.94
C LEU A 86 11.65 1.64 -10.36
N LEU A 87 11.53 0.54 -9.64
CA LEU A 87 12.20 -0.72 -10.00
C LEU A 87 11.37 -1.47 -11.04
N GLN A 88 12.03 -1.94 -12.10
CA GLN A 88 11.42 -2.74 -13.16
C GLN A 88 11.33 -4.21 -12.73
N LEU A 89 10.33 -4.51 -11.91
CA LEU A 89 10.02 -5.86 -11.43
C LEU A 89 8.74 -6.39 -12.10
N PRO A 90 8.53 -7.72 -12.12
CA PRO A 90 7.22 -8.28 -12.43
C PRO A 90 6.13 -7.69 -11.53
N MET A 91 4.86 -7.81 -11.96
CA MET A 91 3.73 -7.43 -11.12
C MET A 91 3.83 -8.15 -9.77
N MET A 92 3.58 -7.42 -8.69
CA MET A 92 3.64 -7.97 -7.34
C MET A 92 2.57 -9.04 -7.15
N GLU A 93 2.96 -10.18 -6.61
CA GLU A 93 2.06 -11.27 -6.27
C GLU A 93 1.59 -11.15 -4.81
N PRO A 94 0.44 -11.74 -4.44
CA PRO A 94 -0.02 -11.79 -3.04
C PRO A 94 1.02 -12.39 -2.08
N ASP A 95 1.85 -13.31 -2.57
CA ASP A 95 2.92 -13.95 -1.82
C ASP A 95 4.04 -12.98 -1.43
N ASP A 96 4.30 -11.94 -2.23
CA ASP A 96 5.29 -10.90 -1.89
C ASP A 96 4.83 -10.08 -0.67
N VAL A 97 3.53 -9.76 -0.61
CA VAL A 97 2.91 -9.10 0.55
C VAL A 97 3.02 -10.00 1.78
N SER A 98 2.73 -11.29 1.61
CA SER A 98 2.82 -12.28 2.68
C SER A 98 4.25 -12.43 3.19
N ALA A 99 5.25 -12.44 2.31
CA ALA A 99 6.66 -12.49 2.69
C ALA A 99 7.08 -11.28 3.54
N ALA A 100 6.66 -10.06 3.17
CA ALA A 100 6.90 -8.87 3.96
C ALA A 100 6.23 -8.94 5.35
N MET A 101 5.00 -9.48 5.42
CA MET A 101 4.31 -9.69 6.69
C MET A 101 5.01 -10.74 7.56
N ILE A 102 5.48 -11.85 6.97
CA ILE A 102 6.25 -12.89 7.66
C ILE A 102 7.55 -12.30 8.22
N TYR A 103 8.27 -11.48 7.45
CA TYR A 103 9.46 -10.79 7.93
C TYR A 103 9.17 -9.93 9.16
N LEU A 104 8.13 -9.09 9.08
CA LEU A 104 7.73 -8.22 10.19
C LEU A 104 7.23 -9.02 11.40
N CYS A 105 6.52 -10.12 11.21
CA CYS A 105 6.08 -10.98 12.32
C CYS A 105 7.22 -11.81 12.91
N GLY A 106 8.19 -12.21 12.09
CA GLY A 106 9.28 -13.11 12.45
C GLY A 106 10.45 -12.46 13.19
N PRO A 107 11.55 -13.22 13.39
CA PRO A 107 12.71 -12.76 14.15
C PRO A 107 13.39 -11.50 13.57
N GLY A 108 13.39 -11.36 12.24
CA GLY A 108 13.96 -10.20 11.55
C GLY A 108 13.26 -8.88 11.91
N GLY A 109 11.95 -8.92 12.17
CA GLY A 109 11.15 -7.76 12.55
C GLY A 109 11.16 -7.44 14.05
N ARG A 110 11.90 -8.15 14.92
CA ARG A 110 11.74 -8.04 16.39
C ARG A 110 11.96 -6.64 16.97
N TYR A 111 12.74 -5.80 16.29
CA TYR A 111 12.99 -4.40 16.67
C TYR A 111 12.18 -3.39 15.88
N VAL A 112 11.26 -3.85 15.03
CA VAL A 112 10.44 -3.01 14.17
C VAL A 112 9.03 -2.90 14.76
N THR A 113 8.69 -1.71 15.23
CA THR A 113 7.33 -1.31 15.63
C THR A 113 7.06 0.12 15.17
N GLY A 114 5.82 0.45 14.83
CA GLY A 114 5.44 1.77 14.36
C GLY A 114 5.83 2.08 12.91
N VAL A 115 6.34 1.12 12.13
CA VAL A 115 6.69 1.36 10.73
C VAL A 115 5.44 1.27 9.85
N ALA A 116 5.29 2.25 8.98
CA ALA A 116 4.47 2.12 7.78
C ALA A 116 5.42 1.72 6.65
N LEU A 117 5.45 0.45 6.28
CA LEU A 117 6.37 -0.12 5.30
C LEU A 117 5.80 0.05 3.89
N PRO A 118 6.38 0.90 3.02
CA PRO A 118 6.08 0.91 1.60
C PRO A 118 6.54 -0.41 0.99
N LEU A 119 5.65 -1.07 0.25
CA LEU A 119 5.92 -2.30 -0.48
C LEU A 119 5.44 -2.12 -1.92
N ASP A 120 6.10 -1.23 -2.65
CA ASP A 120 5.59 -0.68 -3.91
C ASP A 120 6.68 -0.50 -4.97
N ALA A 121 7.86 -1.11 -4.75
CA ALA A 121 9.02 -0.98 -5.64
C ALA A 121 9.39 0.49 -5.97
N GLY A 122 9.13 1.41 -5.04
CA GLY A 122 9.45 2.83 -5.17
C GLY A 122 8.40 3.66 -5.91
N GLN A 123 7.21 3.12 -6.17
CA GLN A 123 6.11 3.85 -6.81
C GLN A 123 5.81 5.18 -6.10
N THR A 124 5.71 5.19 -4.77
CA THR A 124 5.37 6.39 -3.96
C THR A 124 6.45 7.47 -3.94
N LEU A 125 7.62 7.23 -4.53
CA LEU A 125 8.72 8.20 -4.60
C LEU A 125 8.74 9.02 -5.89
N LYS A 126 7.83 8.74 -6.84
CA LYS A 126 7.62 9.54 -8.06
C LYS A 126 6.70 10.72 -7.79
#